data_AF-A0A8C3G7X5-F1
#
_entry.id   AF-A0A8C3G7X5-F1
#
_cell.length_a   1.000
_cell.length_b   1.000
_cell.length_c   1.000
_cell.angle_alpha   90.00
_cell.angle_beta   90.00
_cell.angle_gamma   90.00
#
_symmetry.space_group_name_H-M   'P 1'
#
loop_
_entity.id
_entity.type
_entity.pdbx_description
1 polymer ?
#
loop_
_entity_poly.entity_id
_entity_poly.type
_entity_poly.pdbx_seq_one_letter_code
_entity_poly.pdbx_strand_id
1 'polypeptide(L)'
;MQPQQIYDFSSDENSHKWRGLFVQALRKVQKQVHPNLMAKEDALQHIEELILQLLNMLCVAQPRSVQDVEERVQKTFPHPIDKWAIADAQSAIEKRKRRNPLLLPVDKIHPLLKEVLGYKVDYHVSLYIVAVLEYISADILKLAGNYVGNIRHYEISQQDIKVSMCADKVLMDMFDQEEDIGLMSQCTEEPSSSGELTYDDLVRLEIAEERQYLRELDLIIKVFRQHFLSNPKIFTPQDVEVIFSNILDIHELTVKLLGLIEDAVEMTADGSPHPLVGSCFEDLAEEQAFDPYETLSQDILSRDFHEHFNNLMARSSVSLCLQSVAEGFKEAVQYVLPQLMMVPVYHCMHYFELLQQLQERSQDQDDRECLKQAITALLNLQCSVERIYAKHQPRRKPGEPMYRLYSRQVRSKQLAIKRMNEIQKSIDGWEGKDIGQCCSEFILEGPLLRTGAKHERHNFLFDGLMISCKANQSSRLPGSGSGAEYRLKEKFVLRKIRIVDREDSAELRHAFELIGKDENCAVFCARTAEDKAAWMAGLVTLQYRSTLDRMLDTVLQHEEQAHPLRLPSPEVYRFAVQDSEENIVFEDKVQSKTGIPIIKAGTVVKLIERLTYHMYADILNSLVSLC
;
A
#
# COMPACT_ATOMS: atom_id res chain seq x y z
N MET A 1 3.87 -33.35 36.12
CA MET A 1 3.08 -32.38 35.35
C MET A 1 2.70 -33.07 34.06
N GLN A 2 1.41 -33.20 33.76
CA GLN A 2 0.96 -33.78 32.49
C GLN A 2 1.36 -32.82 31.35
N PRO A 3 1.80 -33.33 30.19
CA PRO A 3 2.08 -32.48 29.03
C PRO A 3 0.82 -31.72 28.62
N GLN A 4 0.96 -30.42 28.35
CA GLN A 4 -0.12 -29.57 27.85
C GLN A 4 -0.61 -30.12 26.51
N GLN A 5 -1.83 -30.64 26.46
CA GLN A 5 -2.50 -30.96 25.20
C GLN A 5 -3.01 -29.64 24.59
N ILE A 6 -2.33 -29.16 23.55
CA ILE A 6 -2.81 -28.08 22.69
C ILE A 6 -4.07 -28.61 22.00
N TYR A 7 -5.16 -27.83 22.00
CA TYR A 7 -6.38 -28.23 21.30
C TYR A 7 -6.11 -28.26 19.80
N ASP A 8 -6.15 -29.46 19.21
CA ASP A 8 -5.96 -29.63 17.78
C ASP A 8 -7.29 -29.38 17.05
N PHE A 9 -7.36 -28.24 16.36
CA PHE A 9 -8.49 -27.85 15.53
C PHE A 9 -8.61 -28.70 14.25
N SER A 10 -7.52 -29.36 13.84
CA SER A 10 -7.44 -30.17 12.63
C SER A 10 -7.73 -31.66 12.85
N SER A 11 -7.87 -32.10 14.10
CA SER A 11 -8.19 -33.49 14.41
C SER A 11 -9.56 -33.90 13.86
N ASP A 12 -9.70 -35.15 13.41
CA ASP A 12 -10.97 -35.66 12.83
C ASP A 12 -12.17 -35.50 13.79
N GLU A 13 -11.92 -35.58 15.10
CA GLU A 13 -12.93 -35.39 16.14
C GLU A 13 -13.34 -33.92 16.36
N ASN A 14 -12.51 -32.95 16.00
CA ASN A 14 -12.78 -31.52 16.24
C ASN A 14 -13.09 -30.75 14.96
N SER A 15 -12.55 -31.18 13.82
CA SER A 15 -12.69 -30.51 12.53
C SER A 15 -14.15 -30.27 12.14
N HIS A 16 -15.03 -31.25 12.41
CA HIS A 16 -16.45 -31.14 12.08
C HIS A 16 -17.21 -30.07 12.89
N LYS A 17 -16.66 -29.61 14.03
CA LYS A 17 -17.26 -28.55 14.87
C LYS A 17 -16.87 -27.15 14.42
N TRP A 18 -15.68 -27.01 13.82
CA TRP A 18 -15.08 -25.72 13.49
C TRP A 18 -15.13 -25.40 11.98
N ARG A 19 -15.07 -26.41 11.11
CA ARG A 19 -15.08 -26.24 9.66
C ARG A 19 -16.41 -25.68 9.16
N GLY A 20 -16.35 -24.59 8.42
CA GLY A 20 -17.51 -23.86 7.89
C GLY A 20 -18.24 -23.01 8.92
N LEU A 21 -17.76 -22.93 10.17
CA LEU A 21 -18.39 -22.15 11.23
C LEU A 21 -18.33 -20.65 10.94
N PHE A 22 -17.21 -20.19 10.37
CA PHE A 22 -16.93 -18.78 10.13
C PHE A 22 -17.25 -18.36 8.69
N VAL A 23 -17.20 -19.27 7.71
CA VAL A 23 -17.35 -18.96 6.27
C VAL A 23 -18.54 -18.04 5.95
N GLN A 24 -19.74 -18.33 6.47
CA GLN A 24 -20.92 -17.49 6.22
C GLN A 24 -20.83 -16.11 6.88
N ALA A 25 -20.22 -16.01 8.05
CA ALA A 25 -20.02 -14.75 8.76
C ALA A 25 -18.92 -13.92 8.08
N LEU A 26 -17.82 -14.54 7.67
CA LEU A 26 -16.72 -13.91 6.93
C LEU A 26 -17.18 -13.34 5.60
N ARG A 27 -18.14 -13.99 4.92
CA ARG A 27 -18.77 -13.41 3.72
C ARG A 27 -19.50 -12.10 4.02
N LYS A 28 -20.12 -11.98 5.19
CA LYS A 28 -20.76 -10.72 5.62
C LYS A 28 -19.72 -9.66 5.98
N VAL A 29 -18.66 -10.05 6.68
CA VAL A 29 -17.52 -9.16 7.01
C VAL A 29 -16.89 -8.63 5.72
N GLN A 30 -16.68 -9.50 4.72
CA GLN A 30 -16.13 -9.09 3.42
C GLN A 30 -17.01 -8.05 2.74
N LYS A 31 -18.33 -8.24 2.70
CA LYS A 31 -19.26 -7.26 2.13
C LYS A 31 -19.31 -5.94 2.90
N GLN A 32 -19.04 -5.97 4.21
CA GLN A 32 -18.95 -4.75 5.02
C GLN A 32 -17.69 -3.94 4.69
N VAL A 33 -16.58 -4.61 4.41
CA VAL A 33 -15.28 -3.98 4.15
C VAL A 33 -15.13 -3.58 2.69
N HIS A 34 -15.57 -4.44 1.77
CA HIS A 34 -15.49 -4.26 0.32
C HIS A 34 -16.84 -4.64 -0.33
N PRO A 35 -17.81 -3.72 -0.40
CA PRO A 35 -19.15 -4.01 -0.92
C PRO A 35 -19.17 -4.44 -2.40
N ASN A 36 -18.19 -3.98 -3.17
CA ASN A 36 -18.10 -4.16 -4.62
C ASN A 36 -17.27 -5.40 -5.03
N LEU A 37 -16.67 -6.10 -4.08
CA LEU A 37 -15.90 -7.31 -4.34
C LEU A 37 -16.68 -8.55 -3.88
N MET A 38 -16.36 -9.71 -4.44
CA MET A 38 -16.82 -11.00 -3.93
C MET A 38 -15.65 -11.83 -3.42
N ALA A 39 -15.77 -12.48 -2.26
CA ALA A 39 -14.81 -13.50 -1.85
C ALA A 39 -15.25 -14.91 -2.27
N LYS A 40 -14.35 -15.63 -2.93
CA LYS A 40 -14.53 -17.04 -3.26
C LYS A 40 -14.56 -17.90 -2.00
N GLU A 41 -15.14 -19.09 -2.10
CA GLU A 41 -15.31 -19.97 -0.95
C GLU A 41 -13.98 -20.51 -0.41
N ASP A 42 -13.01 -20.80 -1.29
CA ASP A 42 -11.64 -21.18 -0.93
C ASP A 42 -10.90 -20.06 -0.18
N ALA A 43 -11.12 -18.80 -0.58
CA ALA A 43 -10.60 -17.62 0.11
C ALA A 43 -11.11 -17.54 1.55
N LEU A 44 -12.43 -17.69 1.74
CA LEU A 44 -13.07 -17.64 3.05
C LEU A 44 -12.68 -18.84 3.94
N GLN A 45 -12.52 -20.03 3.36
CA GLN A 45 -12.02 -21.21 4.07
C GLN A 45 -10.58 -21.00 4.55
N HIS A 46 -9.73 -20.39 3.73
CA HIS A 46 -8.36 -20.08 4.14
C HIS A 46 -8.30 -19.05 5.28
N ILE A 47 -9.16 -18.03 5.24
CA ILE A 47 -9.27 -17.07 6.37
C ILE A 47 -9.78 -17.76 7.63
N GLU A 48 -10.72 -18.71 7.51
CA GLU A 48 -11.16 -19.52 8.65
C GLU A 48 -10.00 -20.29 9.29
N GLU A 49 -9.10 -20.90 8.50
CA GLU A 49 -7.89 -21.57 9.01
C GLU A 49 -7.01 -20.60 9.81
N LEU A 50 -6.76 -19.40 9.28
CA LEU A 50 -5.97 -18.37 9.97
C LEU A 50 -6.65 -17.93 11.28
N ILE A 51 -7.96 -17.71 11.28
CA ILE A 51 -8.71 -17.33 12.48
C ILE A 51 -8.65 -18.43 13.55
N LEU A 52 -8.67 -19.70 13.15
CA LEU A 52 -8.50 -20.83 14.08
C LEU A 52 -7.09 -20.88 14.66
N GLN A 53 -6.05 -20.62 13.86
CA GLN A 53 -4.68 -20.48 14.34
C GLN A 53 -4.57 -19.33 15.37
N LEU A 54 -5.20 -18.19 15.07
CA LEU A 54 -5.25 -17.06 15.99
C LEU A 54 -6.00 -17.40 17.29
N LEU A 55 -7.14 -18.08 17.17
CA LEU A 55 -7.92 -18.51 18.32
C LEU A 55 -7.09 -19.42 19.23
N ASN A 56 -6.32 -20.33 18.65
CA ASN A 56 -5.38 -21.18 19.39
C ASN A 56 -4.34 -20.31 20.12
N MET A 57 -3.68 -19.39 19.40
CA MET A 57 -2.66 -18.50 19.95
C MET A 57 -3.16 -17.70 21.18
N LEU A 58 -4.41 -17.25 21.14
CA LEU A 58 -5.06 -16.56 22.25
C LEU A 58 -5.41 -17.51 23.41
N CYS A 59 -5.90 -18.71 23.11
CA CYS A 59 -6.37 -19.67 24.12
C CYS A 59 -5.24 -20.43 24.83
N VAL A 60 -4.04 -20.56 24.24
CA VAL A 60 -2.88 -21.21 24.86
C VAL A 60 -2.51 -20.59 26.21
N ALA A 61 -2.74 -19.28 26.39
CA ALA A 61 -2.49 -18.58 27.65
C ALA A 61 -3.54 -18.87 28.74
N GLN A 62 -4.58 -19.64 28.43
CA GLN A 62 -5.71 -19.95 29.31
C GLN A 62 -6.33 -18.71 30.00
N PRO A 63 -6.74 -17.67 29.25
CA PRO A 63 -7.22 -16.42 29.83
C PRO A 63 -8.55 -16.58 30.58
N ARG A 64 -8.61 -16.14 31.84
CA ARG A 64 -9.81 -16.24 32.70
C ARG A 64 -10.61 -14.95 32.78
N SER A 65 -10.00 -13.83 32.41
CA SER A 65 -10.61 -12.50 32.42
C SER A 65 -10.41 -11.80 31.06
N VAL A 66 -11.18 -10.74 30.80
CA VAL A 66 -11.00 -9.88 29.61
C VAL A 66 -9.60 -9.26 29.61
N GLN A 67 -9.11 -8.86 30.79
CA GLN A 67 -7.78 -8.29 30.96
C GLN A 67 -6.67 -9.29 30.59
N ASP A 68 -6.86 -10.57 30.89
CA ASP A 68 -5.90 -11.61 30.51
C ASP A 68 -5.81 -11.77 28.99
N VAL A 69 -6.94 -11.62 28.28
CA VAL A 69 -6.98 -11.64 26.81
C VAL A 69 -6.30 -10.39 26.25
N GLU A 70 -6.55 -9.22 26.84
CA GLU A 70 -5.92 -7.96 26.44
C GLU A 70 -4.39 -8.01 26.59
N GLU A 71 -3.90 -8.47 27.74
CA GLU A 71 -2.47 -8.68 27.95
C GLU A 71 -1.86 -9.67 26.96
N ARG A 72 -2.62 -10.72 26.60
CA ARG A 72 -2.17 -11.69 25.60
C ARG A 72 -2.03 -11.04 24.23
N VAL A 73 -3.04 -10.27 23.80
CA VAL A 73 -3.02 -9.51 22.55
C VAL A 73 -1.83 -8.55 22.52
N GLN A 74 -1.60 -7.75 23.57
CA GLN A 74 -0.44 -6.83 23.65
C GLN A 74 0.92 -7.54 23.51
N LYS A 75 1.02 -8.79 23.97
CA LYS A 75 2.27 -9.56 23.96
C LYS A 75 2.50 -10.32 22.65
N THR A 76 1.44 -10.73 21.95
CA THR A 76 1.56 -11.59 20.77
C THR A 76 1.27 -10.88 19.46
N PHE A 77 0.50 -9.79 19.47
CA PHE A 77 0.17 -9.04 18.27
C PHE A 77 1.26 -7.99 18.03
N PRO A 78 1.77 -7.83 16.80
CA PRO A 78 2.75 -6.78 16.52
C PRO A 78 2.17 -5.37 16.72
N HIS A 79 3.04 -4.39 16.98
CA HIS A 79 2.61 -3.00 17.02
C HIS A 79 2.40 -2.45 15.59
N PRO A 80 1.33 -1.68 15.26
CA PRO A 80 0.24 -1.20 16.12
C PRO A 80 -1.07 -1.99 16.10
N ILE A 81 -1.10 -3.19 15.48
CA ILE A 81 -2.35 -3.97 15.37
C ILE A 81 -2.86 -4.41 16.75
N ASP A 82 -1.96 -4.60 17.70
CA ASP A 82 -2.26 -4.80 19.12
C ASP A 82 -3.20 -3.72 19.68
N LYS A 83 -2.85 -2.44 19.54
CA LYS A 83 -3.60 -1.32 20.12
C LYS A 83 -4.99 -1.17 19.49
N TRP A 84 -5.08 -1.36 18.18
CA TRP A 84 -6.36 -1.21 17.48
C TRP A 84 -7.30 -2.38 17.71
N ALA A 85 -6.78 -3.61 17.72
CA ALA A 85 -7.58 -4.79 18.05
C ALA A 85 -8.17 -4.68 19.47
N ILE A 86 -7.39 -4.16 20.42
CA ILE A 86 -7.84 -3.91 21.81
C ILE A 86 -8.93 -2.84 21.85
N ALA A 87 -8.71 -1.70 21.18
CA ALA A 87 -9.68 -0.61 21.17
C ALA A 87 -11.02 -1.04 20.55
N ASP A 88 -11.00 -1.81 19.45
CA ASP A 88 -12.21 -2.34 18.81
C ASP A 88 -12.92 -3.38 19.70
N ALA A 89 -12.16 -4.30 20.31
CA ALA A 89 -12.71 -5.31 21.20
C ALA A 89 -13.32 -4.72 22.48
N GLN A 90 -12.72 -3.67 23.04
CA GLN A 90 -13.29 -2.92 24.18
C GLN A 90 -14.61 -2.26 23.79
N SER A 91 -14.69 -1.64 22.60
CA SER A 91 -15.92 -1.05 22.06
C SER A 91 -17.05 -2.09 21.92
N ALA A 92 -16.71 -3.34 21.60
CA ALA A 92 -17.68 -4.44 21.51
C ALA A 92 -18.29 -4.83 22.87
N ILE A 93 -17.56 -4.70 23.97
CA ILE A 93 -18.06 -4.97 25.33
C ILE A 93 -18.95 -3.84 25.85
N GLU A 94 -18.57 -2.59 25.60
CA GLU A 94 -19.21 -1.42 26.22
C GLU A 94 -20.63 -1.12 25.69
N LYS A 95 -21.13 -1.90 24.70
CA LYS A 95 -22.50 -1.89 24.12
C LYS A 95 -23.07 -0.54 23.66
N ARG A 96 -22.40 0.59 23.87
CA ARG A 96 -22.94 1.94 23.65
C ARG A 96 -22.39 2.67 22.42
N LYS A 97 -21.46 2.10 21.65
CA LYS A 97 -20.84 2.81 20.52
C LYS A 97 -20.58 1.99 19.24
N ARG A 98 -20.84 0.68 19.21
CA ARG A 98 -20.60 -0.11 18.00
C ARG A 98 -21.79 -0.04 17.05
N ARG A 99 -21.55 0.43 15.82
CA ARG A 99 -22.56 0.65 14.77
C ARG A 99 -23.23 -0.66 14.30
N ASN A 100 -22.48 -1.78 14.34
CA ASN A 100 -22.92 -3.11 13.95
C ASN A 100 -22.59 -4.15 15.03
N PRO A 101 -23.49 -5.09 15.37
CA PRO A 101 -23.16 -6.23 16.23
C PRO A 101 -22.08 -7.10 15.58
N LEU A 102 -21.37 -7.90 16.40
CA LEU A 102 -20.45 -8.91 15.90
C LEU A 102 -21.16 -9.81 14.87
N LEU A 103 -20.54 -9.95 13.71
CA LEU A 103 -21.00 -10.82 12.63
C LEU A 103 -20.58 -12.27 12.85
N LEU A 104 -19.46 -12.50 13.56
CA LEU A 104 -19.03 -13.84 13.92
C LEU A 104 -19.95 -14.46 14.99
N PRO A 105 -20.25 -15.78 14.92
CA PRO A 105 -21.31 -16.40 15.72
C PRO A 105 -20.86 -16.69 17.17
N VAL A 106 -20.86 -15.67 18.04
CA VAL A 106 -20.47 -15.77 19.46
C VAL A 106 -21.20 -16.90 20.19
N ASP A 107 -22.51 -17.05 19.95
CA ASP A 107 -23.35 -18.07 20.59
C ASP A 107 -22.92 -19.51 20.25
N LYS A 108 -22.31 -19.71 19.07
CA LYS A 108 -21.78 -21.02 18.65
C LYS A 108 -20.35 -21.22 19.14
N ILE A 109 -19.56 -20.16 19.22
CA ILE A 109 -18.15 -20.21 19.64
C ILE A 109 -18.04 -20.37 21.17
N HIS A 110 -18.90 -19.71 21.96
CA HIS A 110 -18.85 -19.72 23.42
C HIS A 110 -18.91 -21.13 24.03
N PRO A 111 -19.81 -22.05 23.61
CA PRO A 111 -19.79 -23.43 24.07
C PRO A 111 -18.51 -24.19 23.70
N LEU A 112 -17.95 -23.93 22.51
CA LEU A 112 -16.74 -24.61 22.02
C LEU A 112 -15.48 -24.12 22.74
N LEU A 113 -15.42 -22.85 23.16
CA LEU A 113 -14.31 -22.32 23.96
C LEU A 113 -14.15 -23.06 25.29
N LYS A 114 -15.23 -23.59 25.87
CA LYS A 114 -15.16 -24.43 27.06
C LYS A 114 -14.36 -25.71 26.81
N GLU A 115 -14.47 -26.29 25.62
CA GLU A 115 -13.73 -27.49 25.21
C GLU A 115 -12.26 -27.16 24.93
N VAL A 116 -12.00 -26.02 24.27
CA VAL A 116 -10.62 -25.54 23.96
C VAL A 116 -9.84 -25.20 25.23
N LEU A 117 -10.47 -24.49 26.18
CA LEU A 117 -9.81 -24.01 27.40
C LEU A 117 -9.87 -25.00 28.56
N GLY A 118 -10.76 -25.99 28.51
CA GLY A 118 -10.93 -27.01 29.55
C GLY A 118 -11.67 -26.53 30.81
N TYR A 119 -12.27 -25.33 30.81
CA TYR A 119 -13.04 -24.79 31.92
C TYR A 119 -14.19 -23.89 31.45
N LYS A 120 -15.13 -23.57 32.35
CA LYS A 120 -16.26 -22.67 32.05
C LYS A 120 -15.76 -21.23 31.92
N VAL A 121 -15.91 -20.66 30.73
CA VAL A 121 -15.53 -19.27 30.39
C VAL A 121 -16.72 -18.34 30.62
N ASP A 122 -16.46 -17.10 31.08
CA ASP A 122 -17.49 -16.07 31.16
C ASP A 122 -17.89 -15.57 29.77
N TYR A 123 -19.17 -15.24 29.57
CA TYR A 123 -19.68 -14.80 28.26
C TYR A 123 -18.97 -13.54 27.75
N HIS A 124 -18.61 -12.59 28.63
CA HIS A 124 -17.89 -11.37 28.24
C HIS A 124 -16.46 -11.65 27.77
N VAL A 125 -15.81 -12.68 28.30
CA VAL A 125 -14.47 -13.11 27.84
C VAL A 125 -14.59 -13.71 26.44
N SER A 126 -15.59 -14.56 26.19
CA SER A 126 -15.85 -15.09 24.85
C SER A 126 -16.21 -14.00 23.84
N LEU A 127 -17.02 -13.02 24.25
CA LEU A 127 -17.37 -11.87 23.42
C LEU A 127 -16.13 -11.07 23.00
N TYR A 128 -15.20 -10.84 23.93
CA TYR A 128 -13.96 -10.12 23.67
C TYR A 128 -13.05 -10.87 22.69
N ILE A 129 -12.86 -12.18 22.90
CA ILE A 129 -12.06 -13.02 22.00
C ILE A 129 -12.64 -12.95 20.59
N VAL A 130 -13.95 -13.13 20.43
CA VAL A 130 -14.60 -13.08 19.11
C VAL A 130 -14.49 -11.70 18.47
N ALA A 131 -14.52 -10.61 19.25
CA ALA A 131 -14.30 -9.27 18.72
C ALA A 131 -12.89 -9.09 18.16
N VAL A 132 -11.87 -9.59 18.85
CA VAL A 132 -10.49 -9.61 18.33
C VAL A 132 -10.39 -10.43 17.04
N LEU A 133 -11.01 -11.62 17.00
CA LEU A 133 -11.02 -12.45 15.78
C LEU A 133 -11.68 -11.73 14.60
N GLU A 134 -12.82 -11.06 14.83
CA GLU A 134 -13.55 -10.34 13.78
C GLU A 134 -12.77 -9.14 13.26
N TYR A 135 -12.09 -8.39 14.14
CA TYR A 135 -11.24 -7.28 13.75
C TYR A 135 -10.13 -7.74 12.80
N ILE A 136 -9.43 -8.83 13.14
CA ILE A 136 -8.35 -9.38 12.31
C ILE A 136 -8.90 -9.95 11.00
N SER A 137 -10.07 -10.59 11.04
CA SER A 137 -10.77 -11.06 9.84
C SER A 137 -11.05 -9.91 8.87
N ALA A 138 -11.54 -8.79 9.40
CA ALA A 138 -11.82 -7.58 8.63
C ALA A 138 -10.54 -6.95 8.07
N ASP A 139 -9.44 -6.94 8.84
CA ASP A 139 -8.14 -6.39 8.38
C ASP A 139 -7.56 -7.22 7.23
N ILE A 140 -7.57 -8.55 7.33
CA ILE A 140 -7.13 -9.46 6.24
C ILE A 140 -7.97 -9.24 4.98
N LEU A 141 -9.30 -9.20 5.12
CA LEU A 141 -10.22 -8.97 4.00
C LEU A 141 -10.06 -7.57 3.40
N LYS A 142 -9.77 -6.55 4.23
CA LYS A 142 -9.51 -5.19 3.77
C LYS A 142 -8.26 -5.14 2.92
N LEU A 143 -7.18 -5.73 3.42
CA LEU A 143 -5.89 -5.80 2.75
C LEU A 143 -6.00 -6.56 1.41
N ALA A 144 -6.59 -7.75 1.42
CA ALA A 144 -6.77 -8.55 0.21
C ALA A 144 -7.69 -7.85 -0.80
N GLY A 145 -8.77 -7.23 -0.35
CA GLY A 145 -9.68 -6.49 -1.22
C GLY A 145 -9.04 -5.23 -1.81
N ASN A 146 -8.21 -4.50 -1.05
CA ASN A 146 -7.43 -3.37 -1.57
C ASN A 146 -6.46 -3.85 -2.66
N TYR A 147 -5.76 -4.95 -2.43
CA TYR A 147 -4.87 -5.56 -3.43
C TYR A 147 -5.61 -5.93 -4.71
N VAL A 148 -6.73 -6.66 -4.57
CA VAL A 148 -7.59 -7.11 -5.69
C VAL A 148 -8.17 -5.92 -6.46
N GLY A 149 -8.64 -4.89 -5.76
CA GLY A 149 -9.15 -3.65 -6.35
C GLY A 149 -8.07 -2.91 -7.16
N ASN A 150 -6.84 -2.86 -6.66
CA ASN A 150 -5.72 -2.21 -7.35
C ASN A 150 -5.33 -2.93 -8.66
N ILE A 151 -5.43 -4.25 -8.70
CA ILE A 151 -5.20 -5.03 -9.93
C ILE A 151 -6.45 -5.16 -10.81
N ARG A 152 -7.54 -4.44 -10.48
CA ARG A 152 -8.83 -4.43 -11.20
C ARG A 152 -9.48 -5.81 -11.34
N HIS A 153 -9.25 -6.69 -10.37
CA HIS A 153 -10.02 -7.91 -10.21
C HIS A 153 -11.23 -7.65 -9.30
N TYR A 154 -12.31 -8.39 -9.49
CA TYR A 154 -13.57 -8.23 -8.73
C TYR A 154 -13.87 -9.39 -7.78
N GLU A 155 -12.99 -10.39 -7.74
CA GLU A 155 -13.09 -11.56 -6.88
C GLU A 155 -11.82 -11.75 -6.08
N ILE A 156 -11.96 -11.91 -4.76
CA ILE A 156 -10.88 -12.26 -3.85
C ILE A 156 -10.76 -13.79 -3.83
N SER A 157 -9.62 -14.30 -4.29
CA SER A 157 -9.24 -15.71 -4.22
C SER A 157 -8.33 -16.01 -3.03
N GLN A 158 -8.12 -17.30 -2.74
CA GLN A 158 -7.14 -17.72 -1.73
C GLN A 158 -5.73 -17.19 -2.04
N GLN A 159 -5.36 -17.14 -3.33
CA GLN A 159 -4.05 -16.69 -3.75
C GLN A 159 -3.84 -15.20 -3.46
N ASP A 160 -4.89 -14.38 -3.65
CA ASP A 160 -4.83 -12.94 -3.40
C ASP A 160 -4.63 -12.65 -1.91
N ILE A 161 -5.26 -13.42 -1.03
CA ILE A 161 -5.02 -13.34 0.41
C ILE A 161 -3.56 -13.68 0.73
N LYS A 162 -3.02 -14.76 0.16
CA LYS A 162 -1.61 -15.12 0.40
C LYS A 162 -0.63 -14.06 -0.09
N VAL A 163 -0.86 -13.50 -1.28
CA VAL A 163 0.01 -12.47 -1.86
C VAL A 163 -0.07 -11.18 -1.04
N SER A 164 -1.29 -10.73 -0.72
CA SER A 164 -1.50 -9.50 0.03
C SER A 164 -0.97 -9.62 1.46
N MET A 165 -1.20 -10.75 2.14
CA MET A 165 -0.59 -11.02 3.44
C MET A 165 0.92 -11.02 3.36
N CYS A 166 1.55 -11.70 2.39
CA CYS A 166 3.02 -11.67 2.22
C CYS A 166 3.60 -10.24 2.10
N ALA A 167 2.83 -9.29 1.57
CA ALA A 167 3.21 -7.89 1.48
C ALA A 167 2.99 -7.10 2.79
N ASP A 168 2.09 -7.56 3.67
CA ASP A 168 1.84 -6.94 4.98
C ASP A 168 2.70 -7.58 6.09
N LYS A 169 3.71 -6.83 6.53
CA LYS A 169 4.67 -7.28 7.53
C LYS A 169 4.05 -7.57 8.90
N VAL A 170 2.92 -6.94 9.22
CA VAL A 170 2.28 -7.06 10.54
C VAL A 170 1.45 -8.34 10.60
N LEU A 171 0.60 -8.60 9.61
CA LEU A 171 -0.16 -9.85 9.52
C LEU A 171 0.76 -11.05 9.29
N MET A 172 1.84 -10.91 8.52
CA MET A 172 2.82 -11.99 8.40
C MET A 172 3.51 -12.32 9.73
N ASP A 173 3.95 -11.33 10.52
CA ASP A 173 4.58 -11.61 11.83
C ASP A 173 3.58 -12.24 12.83
N MET A 174 2.28 -12.01 12.63
CA MET A 174 1.21 -12.57 13.45
C MET A 174 0.93 -14.06 13.16
N PHE A 175 1.01 -14.51 11.91
CA PHE A 175 0.65 -15.88 11.51
C PHE A 175 1.85 -16.81 11.21
N ASP A 176 3.05 -16.28 11.01
CA ASP A 176 4.25 -17.05 10.60
C ASP A 176 5.02 -17.68 11.79
N GLN A 177 4.33 -18.10 12.86
CA GLN A 177 5.02 -18.60 14.06
C GLN A 177 5.48 -20.06 13.97
N GLU A 178 4.86 -20.96 13.19
CA GLU A 178 5.31 -22.38 13.17
C GLU A 178 5.13 -23.17 11.84
N GLU A 179 4.61 -22.62 10.73
CA GLU A 179 4.40 -23.42 9.50
C GLU A 179 5.35 -23.08 8.34
N ASP A 180 6.12 -24.11 7.98
CA ASP A 180 6.98 -24.25 6.81
C ASP A 180 6.12 -24.23 5.51
N ILE A 181 5.52 -23.09 5.17
CA ILE A 181 4.90 -22.92 3.86
C ILE A 181 6.04 -22.77 2.85
N GLY A 182 6.45 -23.90 2.30
CA GLY A 182 7.23 -23.95 1.06
C GLY A 182 6.44 -23.24 -0.03
N LEU A 183 6.81 -21.98 -0.31
CA LEU A 183 6.34 -21.26 -1.48
C LEU A 183 6.83 -22.01 -2.73
N MET A 184 5.96 -22.84 -3.30
CA MET A 184 6.02 -23.20 -4.71
C MET A 184 5.80 -21.91 -5.51
N SER A 185 6.88 -21.43 -6.11
CA SER A 185 6.84 -20.52 -7.26
C SER A 185 6.20 -21.27 -8.44
N GLN A 186 4.87 -21.37 -8.45
CA GLN A 186 4.09 -21.60 -9.67
C GLN A 186 3.19 -20.39 -9.88
N CYS A 187 3.81 -19.27 -10.26
CA CYS A 187 3.07 -18.27 -11.01
C CYS A 187 2.81 -18.88 -12.38
N THR A 188 1.53 -19.07 -12.72
CA THR A 188 1.09 -19.26 -14.10
C THR A 188 1.78 -18.21 -14.97
N GLU A 189 2.38 -18.66 -16.08
CA GLU A 189 2.96 -17.80 -17.10
C GLU A 189 1.89 -16.82 -17.58
N GLU A 190 1.89 -15.59 -17.07
CA GLU A 190 1.27 -14.51 -17.80
C GLU A 190 2.07 -14.31 -19.09
N PRO A 191 1.40 -14.20 -20.25
CA PRO A 191 2.09 -14.00 -21.51
C PRO A 191 2.93 -12.73 -21.40
N SER A 192 4.22 -12.87 -21.67
CA SER A 192 5.17 -11.78 -21.75
C SER A 192 4.64 -10.70 -22.68
N SER A 193 4.08 -9.61 -22.16
CA SER A 193 3.76 -8.44 -22.98
C SER A 193 5.05 -7.63 -23.19
N SER A 194 5.97 -8.20 -23.96
CA SER A 194 7.06 -7.47 -24.61
C SER A 194 6.57 -6.75 -25.88
N GLY A 195 5.26 -6.45 -25.96
CA GLY A 195 4.66 -5.71 -27.06
C GLY A 195 4.73 -4.21 -26.81
N GLU A 196 4.77 -3.43 -27.89
CA GLU A 196 4.54 -1.98 -27.83
C GLU A 196 3.17 -1.71 -27.16
N LEU A 197 3.14 -0.76 -26.21
CA LEU A 197 1.90 -0.38 -25.53
C LEU A 197 0.97 0.31 -26.53
N THR A 198 -0.30 -0.09 -26.55
CA THR A 198 -1.33 0.59 -27.34
C THR A 198 -1.74 1.92 -26.67
N TYR A 199 -2.49 2.77 -27.38
CA TYR A 199 -3.04 4.00 -26.80
C TYR A 199 -3.92 3.69 -25.57
N ASP A 200 -4.84 2.72 -25.68
CA ASP A 200 -5.68 2.28 -24.56
C ASP A 200 -4.89 1.77 -23.36
N ASP A 201 -3.79 1.05 -23.61
CA ASP A 201 -2.93 0.58 -22.53
C ASP A 201 -2.27 1.74 -21.80
N LEU A 202 -1.82 2.78 -22.53
CA LEU A 202 -1.26 3.98 -21.92
C LEU A 202 -2.28 4.73 -21.08
N VAL A 203 -3.49 4.96 -21.60
CA VAL A 203 -4.56 5.64 -20.85
C VAL A 203 -4.93 4.84 -19.61
N ARG A 204 -5.05 3.51 -19.73
CA ARG A 204 -5.37 2.64 -18.59
C ARG A 204 -4.29 2.67 -17.52
N LEU A 205 -3.02 2.62 -17.93
CA LEU A 205 -1.87 2.74 -17.05
C LEU A 205 -1.81 4.11 -16.41
N GLU A 206 -2.13 5.17 -17.15
CA GLU A 206 -2.15 6.54 -16.64
C GLU A 206 -3.21 6.71 -15.56
N ILE A 207 -4.44 6.24 -15.77
CA ILE A 207 -5.48 6.27 -14.72
C ILE A 207 -5.02 5.56 -13.45
N ALA A 208 -4.33 4.42 -13.58
CA ALA A 208 -3.80 3.71 -12.42
C ALA A 208 -2.64 4.49 -11.75
N GLU A 209 -1.77 5.12 -12.54
CA GLU A 209 -0.66 5.95 -12.06
C GLU A 209 -1.18 7.21 -11.36
N GLU A 210 -2.16 7.91 -11.93
CA GLU A 210 -2.83 9.07 -11.35
C GLU A 210 -3.54 8.76 -10.03
N ARG A 211 -4.27 7.64 -9.94
CA ARG A 211 -4.91 7.22 -8.69
C ARG A 211 -3.90 6.95 -7.58
N GLN A 212 -2.78 6.33 -7.94
CA GLN A 212 -1.70 6.08 -7.00
C GLN A 212 -0.99 7.38 -6.61
N TYR A 213 -0.71 8.26 -7.57
CA TYR A 213 -0.12 9.56 -7.33
C TYR A 213 -1.00 10.42 -6.42
N LEU A 214 -2.32 10.45 -6.67
CA LEU A 214 -3.29 11.13 -5.82
C LEU A 214 -3.25 10.58 -4.39
N ARG A 215 -3.15 9.26 -4.21
CA ARG A 215 -3.00 8.66 -2.88
C ARG A 215 -1.70 9.11 -2.17
N GLU A 216 -0.61 9.29 -2.92
CA GLU A 216 0.65 9.82 -2.39
C GLU A 216 0.56 11.30 -2.02
N LEU A 217 -0.13 12.11 -2.83
CA LEU A 217 -0.44 13.50 -2.50
C LEU A 217 -1.31 13.58 -1.24
N ASP A 218 -2.33 12.72 -1.14
CA ASP A 218 -3.17 12.58 0.05
C ASP A 218 -2.34 12.19 1.28
N LEU A 219 -1.37 11.29 1.14
CA LEU A 219 -0.44 10.96 2.23
C LEU A 219 0.36 12.20 2.68
N ILE A 220 0.94 12.94 1.73
CA ILE A 220 1.70 14.17 2.01
C ILE A 220 0.80 15.19 2.72
N ILE A 221 -0.41 15.42 2.20
CA ILE A 221 -1.31 16.48 2.66
C ILE A 221 -1.99 16.10 3.97
N LYS A 222 -2.65 14.94 4.02
CA LYS A 222 -3.54 14.53 5.12
C LYS A 222 -2.81 13.88 6.27
N VAL A 223 -1.66 13.25 6.03
CA VAL A 223 -0.83 12.66 7.10
C VAL A 223 0.32 13.59 7.46
N PHE A 224 1.24 13.91 6.56
CA PHE A 224 2.41 14.70 6.95
C PHE A 224 2.07 16.16 7.26
N ARG A 225 1.50 16.90 6.30
CA ARG A 225 1.24 18.34 6.43
C ARG A 225 0.23 18.67 7.54
N GLN A 226 -0.81 17.85 7.74
CA GLN A 226 -1.76 18.07 8.83
C GLN A 226 -1.11 18.05 10.23
N HIS A 227 -0.09 17.22 10.47
CA HIS A 227 0.58 17.19 11.76
C HIS A 227 1.42 18.45 12.02
N PHE A 228 1.94 19.09 10.97
CA PHE A 228 2.61 20.38 11.10
C PHE A 228 1.60 21.48 11.43
N LEU A 229 0.46 21.51 10.73
CA LEU A 229 -0.62 22.48 10.95
C LEU A 229 -1.27 22.36 12.34
N SER A 230 -1.43 21.13 12.83
CA SER A 230 -2.05 20.86 14.14
C SER A 230 -1.19 21.32 15.33
N ASN A 231 0.09 21.64 15.10
CA ASN A 231 1.06 22.02 16.13
C ASN A 231 1.65 23.43 15.89
N PRO A 232 0.83 24.50 15.87
CA PRO A 232 1.25 25.86 15.51
C PRO A 232 2.22 26.51 16.51
N LYS A 233 2.35 25.93 17.71
CA LYS A 233 3.34 26.36 18.72
C LYS A 233 4.76 25.88 18.39
N ILE A 234 4.88 24.87 17.53
CA ILE A 234 6.14 24.20 17.20
C ILE A 234 6.56 24.55 15.76
N PHE A 235 5.60 24.48 14.84
CA PHE A 235 5.76 24.80 13.43
C PHE A 235 5.08 26.12 13.10
N THR A 236 5.81 27.03 12.46
CA THR A 236 5.27 28.30 11.99
C THR A 236 4.55 28.12 10.64
N PRO A 237 3.66 29.03 10.24
CA PRO A 237 3.07 29.00 8.89
C PRO A 237 4.14 29.01 7.78
N GLN A 238 5.23 29.74 7.99
CA GLN A 238 6.35 29.79 7.06
C GLN A 238 7.09 28.43 6.97
N ASP A 239 7.23 27.70 8.08
CA ASP A 239 7.81 26.36 8.05
C ASP A 239 6.96 25.42 7.16
N VAL A 240 5.63 25.52 7.26
CA VAL A 240 4.71 24.72 6.44
C VAL A 240 4.79 25.11 4.96
N GLU A 241 4.85 26.41 4.67
CA GLU A 241 4.95 26.93 3.30
C GLU A 241 6.26 26.49 2.62
N VAL A 242 7.40 26.60 3.31
CA VAL A 242 8.70 26.17 2.75
C VAL A 242 8.75 24.65 2.53
N ILE A 243 8.18 23.85 3.43
CA ILE A 243 8.27 22.38 3.34
C ILE A 243 7.32 21.80 2.30
N PHE A 244 6.09 22.31 2.22
CA PHE A 244 5.05 21.72 1.39
C PHE A 244 4.77 22.53 0.12
N SER A 245 5.33 23.74 -0.02
CA SER A 245 5.12 24.63 -1.16
C SER A 245 3.63 24.71 -1.54
N ASN A 246 3.32 24.72 -2.83
CA ASN A 246 1.99 24.74 -3.40
C ASN A 246 1.43 23.33 -3.72
N ILE A 247 1.75 22.32 -2.89
CA ILE A 247 1.29 20.92 -3.11
C ILE A 247 -0.24 20.77 -3.21
N LEU A 248 -1.01 21.69 -2.61
CA LEU A 248 -2.47 21.69 -2.68
C LEU A 248 -2.97 21.98 -4.10
N ASP A 249 -2.32 22.88 -4.82
CA ASP A 249 -2.69 23.24 -6.19
C ASP A 249 -2.43 22.06 -7.14
N ILE A 250 -1.33 21.35 -6.92
CA ILE A 250 -1.00 20.12 -7.66
C ILE A 250 -2.03 19.01 -7.37
N HIS A 251 -2.43 18.84 -6.11
CA HIS A 251 -3.48 17.89 -5.77
C HIS A 251 -4.82 18.22 -6.43
N GLU A 252 -5.23 19.49 -6.44
CA GLU A 252 -6.46 19.93 -7.12
C GLU A 252 -6.40 19.66 -8.64
N LEU A 253 -5.27 19.99 -9.28
CA LEU A 253 -5.03 19.67 -10.68
C LEU A 253 -5.13 18.16 -10.96
N THR A 254 -4.48 17.32 -10.13
CA THR A 254 -4.50 15.87 -10.27
C THR A 254 -5.91 15.30 -10.15
N VAL A 255 -6.72 15.78 -9.20
CA VAL A 255 -8.13 15.39 -9.09
C VAL A 255 -8.92 15.79 -10.34
N LYS A 256 -8.72 17.02 -10.85
CA LYS A 256 -9.40 17.51 -12.05
C LYS A 256 -9.01 16.70 -13.29
N LEU A 257 -7.71 16.48 -13.51
CA LEU A 257 -7.19 15.72 -14.66
C LEU A 257 -7.67 14.27 -14.63
N LEU A 258 -7.58 13.59 -13.48
CA LEU A 258 -8.06 12.21 -13.34
C LEU A 258 -9.56 12.12 -13.65
N GLY A 259 -10.37 13.04 -13.13
CA GLY A 259 -11.80 13.10 -13.43
C GLY A 259 -12.08 13.27 -14.92
N LEU A 260 -11.40 14.21 -15.58
CA LEU A 260 -11.56 14.44 -17.03
C LEU A 260 -11.18 13.21 -17.87
N ILE A 261 -10.08 12.52 -17.53
CA ILE A 261 -9.67 11.30 -18.22
C ILE A 261 -10.70 10.18 -18.01
N GLU A 262 -11.21 10.02 -16.79
CA GLU A 262 -12.22 9.00 -16.47
C GLU A 262 -13.54 9.27 -17.20
N ASP A 263 -14.00 10.51 -17.21
CA ASP A 263 -15.17 10.95 -17.96
C ASP A 263 -14.98 10.70 -19.47
N ALA A 264 -13.80 11.00 -20.03
CA ALA A 264 -13.50 10.76 -21.44
C ALA A 264 -13.54 9.26 -21.79
N VAL A 265 -13.02 8.40 -20.91
CA VAL A 265 -13.09 6.94 -21.07
C VAL A 265 -14.54 6.44 -20.98
N GLU A 266 -15.32 6.93 -20.01
CA GLU A 266 -16.71 6.54 -19.83
C GLU A 266 -17.61 6.96 -21.00
N MET A 267 -17.37 8.16 -21.54
CA MET A 267 -18.15 8.75 -22.64
C MET A 267 -17.71 8.28 -24.03
N THR A 268 -16.73 7.38 -24.12
CA THR A 268 -16.23 6.87 -25.40
C THR A 268 -17.30 6.00 -26.09
N ALA A 269 -17.71 6.39 -27.29
CA ALA A 269 -18.76 5.70 -28.05
C ALA A 269 -18.32 4.35 -28.63
N ASP A 270 -19.26 3.41 -28.74
CA ASP A 270 -19.07 2.13 -29.43
C ASP A 270 -18.72 2.35 -30.91
N GLY A 271 -17.44 2.17 -31.26
CA GLY A 271 -16.91 2.39 -32.61
C GLY A 271 -15.73 3.36 -32.67
N SER A 272 -15.45 4.10 -31.60
CA SER A 272 -14.21 4.87 -31.48
C SER A 272 -12.99 3.93 -31.41
N PRO A 273 -11.85 4.30 -32.02
CA PRO A 273 -10.65 3.46 -32.00
C PRO A 273 -10.02 3.35 -30.60
N HIS A 274 -10.21 4.38 -29.78
CA HIS A 274 -9.79 4.50 -28.38
C HIS A 274 -10.46 5.77 -27.77
N PRO A 275 -10.40 5.98 -26.45
CA PRO A 275 -10.79 7.23 -25.81
C PRO A 275 -10.00 8.42 -26.33
N LEU A 276 -10.64 9.58 -26.46
CA LEU A 276 -10.02 10.81 -26.95
C LEU A 276 -9.63 11.69 -25.75
N VAL A 277 -8.48 11.42 -25.15
CA VAL A 277 -8.03 12.15 -23.94
C VAL A 277 -7.23 13.41 -24.26
N GLY A 278 -6.91 13.66 -25.52
CA GLY A 278 -6.13 14.82 -25.95
C GLY A 278 -6.73 16.16 -25.52
N SER A 279 -8.05 16.31 -25.62
CA SER A 279 -8.75 17.52 -25.17
C SER A 279 -8.63 17.76 -23.67
N CYS A 280 -8.59 16.70 -22.86
CA CYS A 280 -8.43 16.81 -21.40
C CYS A 280 -7.12 17.50 -21.04
N PHE A 281 -6.03 17.19 -21.75
CA PHE A 281 -4.73 17.81 -21.55
C PHE A 281 -4.63 19.19 -22.21
N GLU A 282 -5.23 19.37 -23.38
CA GLU A 282 -5.27 20.65 -24.10
C GLU A 282 -5.92 21.74 -23.24
N ASP A 283 -7.13 21.49 -22.75
CA ASP A 283 -7.90 22.45 -21.95
C ASP A 283 -7.11 22.91 -20.71
N LEU A 284 -6.50 21.97 -20.00
CA LEU A 284 -5.69 22.26 -18.80
C LEU A 284 -4.38 22.98 -19.14
N ALA A 285 -3.76 22.63 -20.26
CA ALA A 285 -2.53 23.27 -20.70
C ALA A 285 -2.78 24.71 -21.20
N GLU A 286 -3.89 24.96 -21.89
CA GLU A 286 -4.31 26.29 -22.33
C GLU A 286 -4.58 27.22 -21.14
N GLU A 287 -5.22 26.69 -20.08
CA GLU A 287 -5.46 27.40 -18.82
C GLU A 287 -4.20 27.58 -17.95
N GLN A 288 -3.02 27.12 -18.40
CA GLN A 288 -1.77 27.13 -17.62
C GLN A 288 -1.91 26.40 -16.27
N ALA A 289 -2.80 25.41 -16.19
CA ALA A 289 -3.11 24.71 -14.95
C ALA A 289 -1.92 23.89 -14.41
N PHE A 290 -0.90 23.61 -15.24
CA PHE A 290 0.32 22.89 -14.87
C PHE A 290 1.44 23.77 -14.28
N ASP A 291 1.33 25.11 -14.32
CA ASP A 291 2.30 26.05 -13.75
C ASP A 291 2.66 25.79 -12.27
N PRO A 292 1.75 25.29 -11.41
CA PRO A 292 2.10 24.88 -10.06
C PRO A 292 3.30 23.93 -9.96
N TYR A 293 3.54 23.07 -10.97
CA TYR A 293 4.70 22.19 -11.00
C TYR A 293 6.04 22.93 -11.13
N GLU A 294 6.09 24.09 -11.79
CA GLU A 294 7.31 24.90 -11.86
C GLU A 294 7.68 25.45 -10.49
N THR A 295 6.70 26.02 -9.80
CA THR A 295 6.84 26.57 -8.44
C THR A 295 7.33 25.51 -7.47
N LEU A 296 6.64 24.35 -7.41
CA LEU A 296 7.05 23.26 -6.54
C LEU A 296 8.46 22.76 -6.88
N SER A 297 8.77 22.59 -8.17
CA SER A 297 10.09 22.13 -8.60
C SER A 297 11.18 23.09 -8.18
N GLN A 298 10.94 24.40 -8.31
CA GLN A 298 11.89 25.44 -7.91
C GLN A 298 12.10 25.46 -6.40
N ASP A 299 11.05 25.28 -5.61
CA ASP A 299 11.11 25.31 -4.15
C ASP A 299 11.78 24.05 -3.57
N ILE A 300 11.31 22.86 -3.94
CA ILE A 300 11.76 21.59 -3.35
C ILE A 300 13.19 21.23 -3.76
N LEU A 301 13.61 21.60 -4.99
CA LEU A 301 14.99 21.39 -5.43
C LEU A 301 15.96 22.47 -4.94
N SER A 302 15.46 23.55 -4.33
CA SER A 302 16.32 24.63 -3.83
C SER A 302 17.21 24.17 -2.68
N ARG A 303 18.34 24.87 -2.50
CA ARG A 303 19.17 24.69 -1.29
C ARG A 303 18.43 25.16 -0.03
N ASP A 304 17.60 26.19 -0.17
CA ASP A 304 16.86 26.79 0.93
C ASP A 304 15.91 25.77 1.57
N PHE A 305 15.22 24.94 0.78
CA PHE A 305 14.41 23.83 1.28
C PHE A 305 15.24 22.87 2.15
N HIS A 306 16.39 22.40 1.64
CA HIS A 306 17.24 21.44 2.34
C HIS A 306 17.82 22.01 3.64
N GLU A 307 18.30 23.26 3.61
CA GLU A 307 18.84 23.93 4.79
C GLU A 307 17.75 24.19 5.84
N HIS A 308 16.60 24.71 5.42
CA HIS A 308 15.47 24.97 6.32
C HIS A 308 14.96 23.68 6.96
N PHE A 309 14.73 22.63 6.15
CA PHE A 309 14.25 21.33 6.62
C PHE A 309 15.21 20.70 7.63
N ASN A 310 16.52 20.68 7.33
CA ASN A 310 17.53 20.14 8.24
C ASN A 310 17.60 20.93 9.56
N ASN A 311 17.55 22.26 9.50
CA ASN A 311 17.54 23.11 10.69
C ASN A 311 16.28 22.89 11.55
N LEU A 312 15.12 22.69 10.91
CA LEU A 312 13.88 22.38 11.62
C LEU A 312 13.97 21.02 12.32
N MET A 313 14.45 19.99 11.63
CA MET A 313 14.58 18.63 12.18
C MET A 313 15.64 18.51 13.29
N ALA A 314 16.63 19.40 13.32
CA ALA A 314 17.62 19.48 14.39
C ALA A 314 17.06 20.01 15.73
N ARG A 315 15.86 20.61 15.75
CA ARG A 315 15.25 21.16 16.96
C ARG A 315 14.70 20.04 17.85
N SER A 316 15.14 20.00 19.11
CA SER A 316 14.69 18.99 20.09
C SER A 316 13.17 19.00 20.31
N SER A 317 12.53 20.17 20.29
CA SER A 317 11.07 20.29 20.41
C SER A 317 10.32 19.67 19.23
N VAL A 318 10.86 19.77 18.01
CA VAL A 318 10.31 19.12 16.81
C VAL A 318 10.47 17.60 16.93
N SER A 319 11.65 17.12 17.33
CA SER A 319 11.90 15.69 17.56
C SER A 319 10.88 15.08 18.54
N LEU A 320 10.69 15.71 19.70
CA LEU A 320 9.75 15.22 20.73
C LEU A 320 8.30 15.24 20.24
N CYS A 321 7.90 16.28 19.50
CA CYS A 321 6.56 16.38 18.92
C CYS A 321 6.29 15.22 17.95
N LEU A 322 7.19 15.01 16.98
CA LEU A 322 6.99 14.00 15.94
C LEU A 322 7.05 12.58 16.51
N GLN A 323 7.91 12.32 17.49
CA GLN A 323 7.96 11.03 18.20
C GLN A 323 6.68 10.70 18.97
N SER A 324 5.89 11.71 19.36
CA SER A 324 4.62 11.50 20.06
C SER A 324 3.45 11.09 19.16
N VAL A 325 3.59 11.27 17.84
CA VAL A 325 2.53 10.96 16.86
C VAL A 325 2.38 9.44 16.67
N ALA A 326 3.45 8.78 16.26
CA ALA A 326 3.52 7.33 16.10
C ALA A 326 4.99 6.87 16.13
N GLU A 327 5.21 5.59 16.44
CA GLU A 327 6.55 5.02 16.34
C GLU A 327 7.08 5.14 14.90
N GLY A 328 8.30 5.64 14.76
CA GLY A 328 8.93 5.85 13.45
C GLY A 328 8.49 7.11 12.70
N PHE A 329 7.53 7.88 13.22
CA PHE A 329 6.99 9.04 12.49
C PHE A 329 8.02 10.15 12.32
N LYS A 330 8.88 10.38 13.32
CA LYS A 330 10.00 11.32 13.21
C LYS A 330 10.94 10.91 12.07
N GLU A 331 11.31 9.65 12.01
CA GLU A 331 12.22 9.10 10.99
C GLU A 331 11.55 9.15 9.61
N ALA A 332 10.25 8.89 9.52
CA ALA A 332 9.47 9.04 8.29
C ALA A 332 9.46 10.49 7.81
N VAL A 333 9.23 11.46 8.69
CA VAL A 333 9.36 12.88 8.35
C VAL A 333 10.79 13.18 7.88
N GLN A 334 11.80 12.77 8.63
CA GLN A 334 13.20 13.13 8.34
C GLN A 334 13.72 12.56 7.01
N TYR A 335 13.34 11.34 6.66
CA TYR A 335 13.95 10.60 5.56
C TYR A 335 13.00 10.25 4.41
N VAL A 336 11.70 10.09 4.68
CA VAL A 336 10.70 9.68 3.67
C VAL A 336 9.99 10.89 3.08
N LEU A 337 9.59 11.88 3.89
CA LEU A 337 8.89 13.07 3.38
C LEU A 337 9.68 13.84 2.30
N PRO A 338 11.00 14.09 2.42
CA PRO A 338 11.77 14.72 1.34
C PRO A 338 11.72 13.93 0.02
N GLN A 339 11.67 12.59 0.09
CA GLN A 339 11.54 11.76 -1.11
C GLN A 339 10.12 11.81 -1.69
N LEU A 340 9.10 11.88 -0.84
CA LEU A 340 7.71 12.06 -1.27
C LEU A 340 7.51 13.42 -1.97
N MET A 341 8.13 14.49 -1.46
CA MET A 341 8.06 15.82 -2.08
C MET A 341 8.76 15.88 -3.46
N MET A 342 9.61 14.91 -3.79
CA MET A 342 10.20 14.77 -5.12
C MET A 342 9.26 14.09 -6.14
N VAL A 343 8.23 13.38 -5.68
CA VAL A 343 7.30 12.65 -6.58
C VAL A 343 6.63 13.59 -7.59
N PRO A 344 6.08 14.76 -7.21
CA PRO A 344 5.46 15.67 -8.18
C PRO A 344 6.41 16.14 -9.29
N VAL A 345 7.69 16.36 -8.98
CA VAL A 345 8.71 16.74 -9.98
C VAL A 345 8.86 15.63 -11.03
N TYR A 346 8.94 14.37 -10.57
CA TYR A 346 9.04 13.21 -11.46
C TYR A 346 7.75 12.90 -12.21
N HIS A 347 6.61 13.23 -11.62
CA HIS A 347 5.29 13.04 -12.23
C HIS A 347 5.09 14.03 -13.38
N CYS A 348 5.46 15.30 -13.18
CA CYS A 348 5.43 16.31 -14.24
C CYS A 348 6.29 15.92 -15.45
N MET A 349 7.49 15.38 -15.23
CA MET A 349 8.35 14.91 -16.33
C MET A 349 7.73 13.74 -17.09
N HIS A 350 7.03 12.86 -16.38
CA HIS A 350 6.31 11.74 -17.00
C HIS A 350 5.18 12.22 -17.91
N TYR A 351 4.44 13.29 -17.57
CA TYR A 351 3.43 13.85 -18.49
C TYR A 351 4.02 14.26 -19.84
N PHE A 352 5.21 14.86 -19.87
CA PHE A 352 5.84 15.26 -21.13
C PHE A 352 6.15 14.04 -22.02
N GLU A 353 6.63 12.94 -21.42
CA GLU A 353 6.90 11.68 -22.14
C GLU A 353 5.60 10.97 -22.55
N LEU A 354 4.58 11.00 -21.71
CA LEU A 354 3.27 10.40 -21.96
C LEU A 354 2.58 11.07 -23.14
N LEU A 355 2.51 12.40 -23.17
CA LEU A 355 1.85 13.15 -24.22
C LEU A 355 2.46 12.86 -25.59
N GLN A 356 3.78 12.75 -25.68
CA GLN A 356 4.48 12.35 -26.91
C GLN A 356 4.05 10.95 -27.35
N GLN A 357 4.01 9.99 -26.42
CA GLN A 357 3.59 8.62 -26.73
C GLN A 357 2.11 8.51 -27.13
N LEU A 358 1.22 9.27 -26.50
CA LEU A 358 -0.19 9.36 -26.88
C LEU A 358 -0.33 9.95 -28.28
N GLN A 359 0.40 11.03 -28.57
CA GLN A 359 0.35 11.69 -29.88
C GLN A 359 0.83 10.78 -31.02
N GLU A 360 1.90 9.99 -30.79
CA GLU A 360 2.42 9.03 -31.76
C GLU A 360 1.47 7.85 -32.02
N ARG A 361 0.69 7.44 -31.01
CA ARG A 361 -0.16 6.22 -31.05
C ARG A 361 -1.63 6.48 -31.29
N SER A 362 -2.07 7.73 -31.18
CA SER A 362 -3.46 8.11 -31.46
C SER A 362 -3.82 7.78 -32.90
N GLN A 363 -4.99 7.20 -33.11
CA GLN A 363 -5.56 6.82 -34.41
C GLN A 363 -6.56 7.86 -34.91
N ASP A 364 -6.98 8.79 -34.05
CA ASP A 364 -7.90 9.88 -34.38
C ASP A 364 -7.13 11.18 -34.70
N GLN A 365 -7.58 11.92 -35.71
CA GLN A 365 -6.86 13.11 -36.16
C GLN A 365 -7.10 14.34 -35.27
N ASP A 366 -8.30 14.49 -34.71
CA ASP A 366 -8.64 15.62 -33.86
C ASP A 366 -7.91 15.46 -32.52
N ASP A 367 -7.93 14.26 -31.94
CA ASP A 367 -7.17 13.93 -30.72
C ASP A 367 -5.66 14.20 -30.87
N ARG A 368 -5.06 13.86 -32.00
CA ARG A 368 -3.64 14.18 -32.28
C ARG A 368 -3.36 15.68 -32.29
N GLU A 369 -4.27 16.49 -32.85
CA GLU A 369 -4.09 17.95 -32.86
C GLU A 369 -4.26 18.52 -31.45
N CYS A 370 -5.22 18.06 -30.65
CA CYS A 370 -5.35 18.41 -29.23
C CYS A 370 -4.06 18.10 -28.46
N LEU A 371 -3.53 16.88 -28.59
CA LEU A 371 -2.28 16.45 -27.95
C LEU A 371 -1.09 17.33 -28.37
N LYS A 372 -1.00 17.69 -29.66
CA LYS A 372 0.05 18.56 -30.17
C LYS A 372 -0.08 19.99 -29.63
N GLN A 373 -1.29 20.50 -29.47
CA GLN A 373 -1.54 21.80 -28.83
C GLN A 373 -1.14 21.77 -27.35
N ALA A 374 -1.53 20.72 -26.61
CA ALA A 374 -1.13 20.51 -25.22
C ALA A 374 0.40 20.46 -25.06
N ILE A 375 1.09 19.64 -25.88
CA ILE A 375 2.56 19.58 -25.90
C ILE A 375 3.16 20.96 -26.15
N THR A 376 2.63 21.70 -27.12
CA THR A 376 3.13 23.03 -27.50
C THR A 376 2.96 24.04 -26.37
N ALA A 377 1.79 24.07 -25.72
CA ALA A 377 1.50 24.94 -24.58
C ALA A 377 2.42 24.65 -23.38
N LEU A 378 2.77 23.38 -23.17
CA LEU A 378 3.64 22.94 -22.06
C LEU A 378 5.15 23.08 -22.32
N LEU A 379 5.59 23.48 -23.53
CA LEU A 379 7.02 23.58 -23.85
C LEU A 379 7.80 24.49 -22.91
N ASN A 380 7.21 25.63 -22.50
CA ASN A 380 7.86 26.56 -21.59
C ASN A 380 8.07 25.95 -20.21
N LEU A 381 7.02 25.29 -19.68
CA LEU A 381 7.07 24.57 -18.41
C LEU A 381 8.11 23.45 -18.46
N GLN A 382 8.08 22.62 -19.51
CA GLN A 382 9.05 21.54 -19.72
C GLN A 382 10.49 22.07 -19.69
N CYS A 383 10.78 23.10 -20.50
CA CYS A 383 12.09 23.73 -20.55
C CYS A 383 12.52 24.31 -19.19
N SER A 384 11.59 24.85 -18.41
CA SER A 384 11.89 25.40 -17.09
C SER A 384 12.18 24.31 -16.07
N VAL A 385 11.30 23.32 -15.94
CA VAL A 385 11.47 22.18 -15.01
C VAL A 385 12.76 21.42 -15.30
N GLU A 386 13.06 21.14 -16.58
CA GLU A 386 14.32 20.50 -16.98
C GLU A 386 15.55 21.33 -16.56
N ARG A 387 15.50 22.66 -16.72
CA ARG A 387 16.57 23.57 -16.31
C ARG A 387 16.74 23.61 -14.80
N ILE A 388 15.64 23.68 -14.05
CA ILE A 388 15.64 23.67 -12.57
C ILE A 388 16.26 22.35 -12.09
N TYR A 389 15.82 21.23 -12.66
CA TYR A 389 16.32 19.90 -12.33
C TYR A 389 17.82 19.77 -12.61
N ALA A 390 18.27 20.17 -13.81
CA ALA A 390 19.67 20.14 -14.20
C ALA A 390 20.58 21.05 -13.36
N LYS A 391 20.03 22.14 -12.81
CA LYS A 391 20.75 23.08 -11.94
C LYS A 391 21.01 22.52 -10.54
N HIS A 392 20.06 21.80 -9.97
CA HIS A 392 20.09 21.43 -8.54
C HIS A 392 20.49 19.98 -8.28
N GLN A 393 20.30 19.05 -9.22
CA GLN A 393 20.74 17.66 -9.04
C GLN A 393 22.17 17.42 -9.61
N PRO A 394 23.04 16.65 -8.92
CA PRO A 394 24.28 16.18 -9.51
C PRO A 394 23.99 15.27 -10.71
N ARG A 395 24.88 15.31 -11.72
CA ARG A 395 24.83 14.44 -12.90
C ARG A 395 24.65 12.97 -12.49
N ARG A 396 23.42 12.45 -12.55
CA ARG A 396 23.12 11.00 -12.55
C ARG A 396 23.90 10.35 -13.69
N LYS A 397 24.31 9.09 -13.51
CA LYS A 397 24.83 8.29 -14.63
C LYS A 397 23.67 8.06 -15.62
N PRO A 398 23.89 8.26 -16.94
CA PRO A 398 22.86 7.96 -17.93
C PRO A 398 22.40 6.50 -17.81
N GLY A 399 21.09 6.26 -17.70
CA GLY A 399 20.50 4.92 -17.69
C GLY A 399 20.09 4.36 -16.32
N GLU A 400 20.32 5.06 -15.21
CA GLU A 400 19.70 4.69 -13.93
C GLU A 400 18.22 5.14 -13.90
N PRO A 401 17.26 4.21 -13.69
CA PRO A 401 15.85 4.58 -13.60
C PRO A 401 15.64 5.58 -12.47
N MET A 402 14.69 6.50 -12.64
CA MET A 402 14.31 7.41 -11.55
C MET A 402 13.80 6.57 -10.38
N TYR A 403 14.56 6.55 -9.29
CA TYR A 403 14.19 5.87 -8.05
C TYR A 403 12.98 6.58 -7.43
N ARG A 404 11.77 6.13 -7.76
CA ARG A 404 10.54 6.45 -7.03
C ARG A 404 10.34 5.34 -5.99
N LEU A 405 10.88 5.53 -4.78
CA LEU A 405 10.77 4.56 -3.68
C LEU A 405 9.32 4.26 -3.29
N TYR A 406 8.39 5.17 -3.58
CA TYR A 406 7.01 5.07 -3.10
C TYR A 406 6.06 4.34 -4.06
N SER A 407 6.19 4.53 -5.38
CA SER A 407 5.47 3.68 -6.33
C SER A 407 5.89 3.91 -7.77
N ARG A 408 6.71 3.01 -8.28
CA ARG A 408 6.50 2.51 -9.64
C ARG A 408 6.65 1.01 -9.56
N GLN A 409 5.52 0.29 -9.54
CA GLN A 409 5.57 -1.15 -9.75
C GLN A 409 6.40 -1.38 -11.01
N VAL A 410 7.46 -2.19 -10.88
CA VAL A 410 8.29 -2.53 -12.02
C VAL A 410 7.36 -3.04 -13.11
N ARG A 411 7.25 -2.29 -14.21
CA ARG A 411 6.31 -2.56 -15.34
C ARG A 411 6.39 -4.00 -15.86
N SER A 412 7.46 -4.71 -15.54
CA SER A 412 7.58 -6.15 -15.74
C SER A 412 8.10 -6.84 -14.47
N LYS A 413 7.21 -7.60 -13.80
CA LYS A 413 7.57 -8.54 -12.72
C LYS A 413 8.71 -9.48 -13.14
N GLN A 414 8.75 -9.87 -14.43
CA GLN A 414 9.82 -10.68 -14.98
C GLN A 414 11.18 -9.95 -14.97
N LEU A 415 11.22 -8.65 -15.26
CA LEU A 415 12.46 -7.86 -15.22
C LEU A 415 12.98 -7.73 -13.78
N ALA A 416 12.08 -7.53 -12.81
CA ALA A 416 12.43 -7.52 -11.39
C ALA A 416 13.04 -8.87 -10.96
N ILE A 417 12.41 -9.99 -11.33
CA ILE A 417 12.93 -11.33 -11.04
C ILE A 417 14.28 -11.58 -11.73
N LYS A 418 14.43 -11.17 -12.99
CA LYS A 418 15.72 -11.27 -13.71
C LYS A 418 16.81 -10.52 -12.97
N ARG A 419 16.54 -9.28 -12.53
CA ARG A 419 17.51 -8.48 -11.76
C ARG A 419 17.87 -9.14 -10.43
N MET A 420 16.90 -9.67 -9.69
CA MET A 420 17.16 -10.40 -8.45
C MET A 420 18.03 -11.65 -8.68
N ASN A 421 17.76 -12.41 -9.74
CA ASN A 421 18.54 -13.59 -10.11
C ASN A 421 19.97 -13.23 -10.54
N GLU A 422 20.16 -12.12 -11.25
CA GLU A 422 21.49 -11.60 -11.61
C GLU A 422 22.30 -11.18 -10.39
N ILE A 423 21.67 -10.47 -9.44
CA ILE A 423 22.33 -10.07 -8.18
C ILE A 423 22.69 -11.31 -7.36
N GLN A 424 21.81 -12.29 -7.22
CA GLN A 424 22.14 -13.52 -6.48
C GLN A 424 23.31 -14.28 -7.13
N LYS A 425 23.35 -14.37 -8.47
CA LYS A 425 24.46 -15.01 -9.20
C LYS A 425 25.79 -14.27 -9.06
N SER A 426 25.78 -12.96 -8.81
CA SER A 426 26.99 -12.17 -8.60
C SER A 426 27.58 -12.33 -7.19
N ILE A 427 26.91 -13.07 -6.29
CA ILE A 427 27.30 -13.28 -4.89
C ILE A 427 27.76 -14.72 -4.67
N ASP A 428 29.03 -14.90 -4.31
CA ASP A 428 29.62 -16.16 -3.89
C ASP A 428 29.26 -16.53 -2.45
N GLY A 429 29.09 -17.83 -2.19
CA GLY A 429 28.75 -18.36 -0.87
C GLY A 429 27.32 -18.03 -0.42
N TRP A 430 26.35 -18.06 -1.34
CA TRP A 430 24.94 -17.89 -1.01
C TRP A 430 24.42 -18.98 -0.06
N GLU A 431 23.71 -18.58 0.99
CA GLU A 431 23.14 -19.50 1.98
C GLU A 431 21.64 -19.20 2.22
N GLY A 432 20.83 -20.26 2.18
CA GLY A 432 19.38 -20.20 2.41
C GLY A 432 18.56 -20.09 1.12
N LYS A 433 17.28 -19.68 1.27
CA LYS A 433 16.32 -19.50 0.17
C LYS A 433 16.78 -18.45 -0.85
N ASP A 434 16.37 -18.58 -2.10
CA ASP A 434 16.64 -17.60 -3.16
C ASP A 434 16.00 -16.24 -2.84
N ILE A 435 16.59 -15.16 -3.35
CA ILE A 435 16.08 -13.79 -3.16
C ILE A 435 14.63 -13.71 -3.64
N GLY A 436 14.32 -14.20 -4.85
CA GLY A 436 12.98 -14.16 -5.42
C GLY A 436 11.91 -14.98 -4.67
N GLN A 437 12.28 -15.78 -3.67
CA GLN A 437 11.33 -16.50 -2.81
C GLN A 437 10.86 -15.67 -1.61
N CYS A 438 11.57 -14.59 -1.27
CA CYS A 438 11.27 -13.76 -0.10
C CYS A 438 11.31 -12.25 -0.38
N CYS A 439 11.62 -11.87 -1.62
CA CYS A 439 11.65 -10.50 -2.09
C CYS A 439 10.96 -10.40 -3.46
N SER A 440 10.30 -9.26 -3.69
CA SER A 440 9.63 -8.95 -4.96
C SER A 440 10.31 -7.81 -5.71
N GLU A 441 11.07 -6.97 -5.01
CA GLU A 441 11.64 -5.74 -5.54
C GLU A 441 13.05 -5.46 -5.01
N PHE A 442 13.90 -4.96 -5.90
CA PHE A 442 15.21 -4.40 -5.58
C PHE A 442 15.07 -2.87 -5.43
N ILE A 443 15.67 -2.31 -4.38
CA ILE A 443 15.41 -0.93 -3.96
C ILE A 443 16.63 -0.04 -4.18
N LEU A 444 17.78 -0.39 -3.58
CA LEU A 444 19.03 0.31 -3.82
C LEU A 444 20.25 -0.59 -3.55
N GLU A 445 21.39 -0.23 -4.14
CA GLU A 445 22.69 -0.83 -3.83
C GLU A 445 23.74 0.25 -3.58
N GLY A 446 24.72 -0.05 -2.75
CA GLY A 446 25.78 0.91 -2.47
C GLY A 446 26.78 0.49 -1.40
N PRO A 447 27.88 1.24 -1.28
CA PRO A 447 28.90 1.00 -0.28
C PRO A 447 28.45 1.48 1.11
N LEU A 448 28.68 0.67 2.16
CA LEU A 448 28.58 1.07 3.56
C LEU A 448 29.75 0.52 4.37
N LEU A 449 30.18 1.29 5.38
CA LEU A 449 31.17 0.85 6.34
C LEU A 449 30.48 0.16 7.52
N ARG A 450 30.71 -1.14 7.70
CA ARG A 450 30.22 -1.90 8.87
C ARG A 450 31.17 -1.69 10.05
N THR A 451 30.66 -1.18 11.18
CA THR A 451 31.47 -1.01 12.40
C THR A 451 32.05 -2.35 12.84
N GLY A 452 33.37 -2.40 13.08
CA GLY A 452 34.10 -3.63 13.42
C GLY A 452 34.55 -4.47 12.22
N ALA A 453 34.14 -4.14 10.99
CA ALA A 453 34.62 -4.81 9.78
C ALA A 453 35.92 -4.17 9.25
N LYS A 454 36.84 -5.01 8.76
CA LYS A 454 38.13 -4.56 8.20
C LYS A 454 38.03 -3.86 6.84
N HIS A 455 36.93 -4.08 6.10
CA HIS A 455 36.73 -3.56 4.75
C HIS A 455 35.30 -3.06 4.59
N GLU A 456 35.14 -2.04 3.75
CA GLU A 456 33.84 -1.58 3.28
C GLU A 456 33.06 -2.73 2.63
N ARG A 457 31.74 -2.71 2.85
CA ARG A 457 30.81 -3.69 2.31
C ARG A 457 30.04 -3.08 1.17
N HIS A 458 29.80 -3.86 0.12
CA HIS A 458 28.79 -3.53 -0.88
C HIS A 458 27.48 -4.15 -0.41
N ASN A 459 26.41 -3.35 -0.36
CA ASN A 459 25.13 -3.78 0.21
C ASN A 459 24.04 -3.68 -0.85
N PHE A 460 23.16 -4.66 -0.86
CA PHE A 460 21.97 -4.69 -1.69
C PHE A 460 20.75 -4.64 -0.79
N LEU A 461 19.84 -3.70 -1.04
CA LEU A 461 18.56 -3.58 -0.36
C LEU A 461 17.42 -4.07 -1.25
N PHE A 462 16.64 -5.00 -0.71
CA PHE A 462 15.38 -5.50 -1.25
C PHE A 462 14.25 -5.20 -0.26
N ASP A 463 13.01 -5.33 -0.69
CA ASP A 463 11.80 -5.15 0.13
C ASP A 463 11.78 -5.99 1.43
N GLY A 464 12.30 -7.22 1.37
CA GLY A 464 12.36 -8.17 2.49
C GLY A 464 13.75 -8.39 3.10
N LEU A 465 14.83 -8.03 2.40
CA LEU A 465 16.20 -8.39 2.76
C LEU A 465 17.19 -7.22 2.57
N MET A 466 18.16 -7.11 3.47
CA MET A 466 19.41 -6.38 3.21
C MET A 466 20.57 -7.36 3.22
N ILE A 467 21.37 -7.34 2.16
CA ILE A 467 22.46 -8.28 1.94
C ILE A 467 23.77 -7.51 1.98
N SER A 468 24.69 -7.90 2.87
CA SER A 468 26.01 -7.27 3.00
C SER A 468 27.10 -8.18 2.47
N CYS A 469 27.87 -7.67 1.51
CA CYS A 469 28.88 -8.42 0.77
C CYS A 469 30.25 -7.77 0.88
N LYS A 470 31.32 -8.59 0.79
CA LYS A 470 32.67 -8.11 0.52
C LYS A 470 32.90 -8.10 -1.00
N ALA A 471 33.32 -6.97 -1.56
CA ALA A 471 33.74 -6.91 -2.97
C ALA A 471 35.05 -7.70 -3.17
N ASN A 472 35.10 -8.52 -4.21
CA ASN A 472 36.30 -9.29 -4.56
C ASN A 472 37.28 -8.41 -5.33
N GLN A 473 38.42 -8.05 -4.72
CA GLN A 473 39.47 -7.27 -5.36
C GLN A 473 40.44 -8.17 -6.16
N SER A 474 39.95 -8.98 -7.11
CA SER A 474 40.81 -9.56 -8.18
C SER A 474 39.98 -10.38 -9.18
N SER A 475 39.95 -9.89 -10.41
CA SER A 475 39.56 -10.60 -11.63
C SER A 475 40.71 -11.41 -12.24
N ARG A 476 41.65 -11.96 -11.45
CA ARG A 476 42.85 -12.60 -12.00
C ARG A 476 43.23 -13.86 -11.26
N LEU A 477 42.73 -14.99 -11.74
CA LEU A 477 43.43 -16.28 -11.90
C LEU A 477 42.53 -17.17 -12.79
N PRO A 478 42.95 -17.55 -14.01
CA PRO A 478 42.18 -18.47 -14.84
C PRO A 478 42.21 -19.87 -14.19
N GLY A 479 41.05 -20.41 -13.84
CA GLY A 479 40.87 -21.83 -13.55
C GLY A 479 40.53 -22.25 -12.11
N SER A 480 40.33 -21.34 -11.15
CA SER A 480 39.84 -21.73 -9.81
C SER A 480 39.19 -20.57 -9.05
N GLY A 481 37.86 -20.51 -9.05
CA GLY A 481 37.08 -19.54 -8.28
C GLY A 481 35.77 -19.20 -8.99
N SER A 482 34.67 -19.15 -8.24
CA SER A 482 33.38 -18.62 -8.71
C SER A 482 33.60 -17.27 -9.40
N GLY A 483 33.04 -17.06 -10.60
CA GLY A 483 33.13 -15.80 -11.36
C GLY A 483 32.36 -14.62 -10.73
N ALA A 484 31.95 -14.76 -9.47
CA ALA A 484 31.14 -13.81 -8.72
C ALA A 484 31.97 -12.61 -8.23
N GLU A 485 31.41 -11.41 -8.41
CA GLU A 485 32.02 -10.14 -8.04
C GLU A 485 32.03 -9.89 -6.53
N TYR A 486 31.09 -10.50 -5.81
CA TYR A 486 30.85 -10.30 -4.40
C TYR A 486 30.95 -11.61 -3.63
N ARG A 487 31.28 -11.52 -2.35
CA ARG A 487 31.19 -12.65 -1.42
C ARG A 487 30.28 -12.30 -0.25
N LEU A 488 29.29 -13.16 0.01
CA LEU A 488 28.33 -12.97 1.08
C LEU A 488 29.03 -12.88 2.46
N LYS A 489 28.55 -11.97 3.30
CA LYS A 489 29.02 -11.81 4.69
C LYS A 489 27.88 -11.89 5.70
N GLU A 490 26.84 -11.10 5.49
CA GLU A 490 25.71 -11.02 6.42
C GLU A 490 24.40 -10.87 5.62
N LYS A 491 23.33 -11.49 6.11
CA LYS A 491 21.97 -11.33 5.59
C LYS A 491 21.06 -10.86 6.70
N PHE A 492 20.37 -9.76 6.44
CA PHE A 492 19.47 -9.11 7.38
C PHE A 492 18.04 -9.28 6.87
N VAL A 493 17.23 -10.05 7.60
CA VAL A 493 15.80 -10.18 7.29
C VAL A 493 15.08 -8.98 7.88
N LEU A 494 14.67 -8.04 7.04
CA LEU A 494 14.22 -6.71 7.47
C LEU A 494 13.00 -6.77 8.40
N ARG A 495 12.13 -7.76 8.25
CA ARG A 495 10.97 -7.98 9.14
C ARG A 495 11.35 -8.30 10.60
N LYS A 496 12.57 -8.77 10.86
CA LYS A 496 13.06 -9.13 12.20
C LYS A 496 13.96 -8.05 12.81
N ILE A 497 14.04 -6.88 12.17
CA ILE A 497 15.02 -5.85 12.48
C ILE A 497 14.30 -4.53 12.71
N ARG A 498 14.71 -3.83 13.76
CA ARG A 498 14.36 -2.43 13.99
C ARG A 498 15.50 -1.54 13.48
N ILE A 499 15.16 -0.57 12.65
CA ILE A 499 16.13 0.44 12.18
C ILE A 499 16.13 1.60 13.18
N VAL A 500 17.33 2.00 13.62
CA VAL A 500 17.54 3.11 14.54
C VAL A 500 18.51 4.11 13.92
N ASP A 501 18.10 5.36 13.82
CA ASP A 501 18.99 6.44 13.44
C ASP A 501 19.99 6.74 14.56
N ARG A 502 21.27 6.93 14.21
CA ARG A 502 22.33 7.29 15.15
C ARG A 502 22.84 8.70 14.85
N GLU A 503 22.83 9.54 15.88
CA GLU A 503 23.40 10.89 15.82
C GLU A 503 24.92 10.83 15.63
N ASP A 504 25.47 11.85 14.97
CA ASP A 504 26.89 11.94 14.70
C ASP A 504 27.68 12.12 16.00
N SER A 505 28.77 11.36 16.14
CA SER A 505 29.71 11.40 17.25
C SER A 505 31.15 11.55 16.73
N ALA A 506 32.12 11.63 17.65
CA ALA A 506 33.54 11.69 17.28
C ALA A 506 34.02 10.44 16.53
N GLU A 507 33.39 9.28 16.78
CA GLU A 507 33.80 7.98 16.25
C GLU A 507 32.93 7.52 15.07
N LEU A 508 31.64 7.83 15.10
CA LEU A 508 30.66 7.39 14.11
C LEU A 508 29.98 8.62 13.51
N ARG A 509 30.13 8.80 12.21
CA ARG A 509 29.39 9.79 11.44
C ARG A 509 28.54 9.09 10.41
N HIS A 510 27.36 9.64 10.20
CA HIS A 510 26.42 9.23 9.18
C HIS A 510 26.03 7.75 9.38
N ALA A 511 25.82 7.40 10.64
CA ALA A 511 25.57 6.03 11.07
C ALA A 511 24.08 5.76 11.26
N PHE A 512 23.70 4.51 11.04
CA PHE A 512 22.43 3.93 11.43
C PHE A 512 22.65 2.50 11.95
N GLU A 513 21.69 1.97 12.66
CA GLU A 513 21.81 0.68 13.33
C GLU A 513 20.62 -0.23 13.01
N LEU A 514 20.94 -1.50 12.78
CA LEU A 514 19.99 -2.59 12.61
C LEU A 514 20.00 -3.44 13.88
N ILE A 515 18.90 -3.45 14.63
CA ILE A 515 18.75 -4.20 15.88
C ILE A 515 17.85 -5.41 15.63
N GLY A 516 18.40 -6.63 15.77
CA GLY A 516 17.63 -7.87 15.67
C GLY A 516 16.87 -8.23 16.95
N LYS A 517 15.90 -9.17 16.85
CA LYS A 517 15.11 -9.66 18.01
C LYS A 517 15.98 -10.23 19.16
N ASP A 518 17.16 -10.76 18.88
CA ASP A 518 18.11 -11.29 19.87
C ASP A 518 19.09 -10.23 20.43
N GLU A 519 18.79 -8.95 20.25
CA GLU A 519 19.66 -7.80 20.57
C GLU A 519 21.01 -7.77 19.85
N ASN A 520 21.21 -8.65 18.85
CA ASN A 520 22.34 -8.53 17.93
C ASN A 520 22.22 -7.24 17.11
N CYS A 521 23.19 -6.34 17.29
CA CYS A 521 23.20 -5.02 16.66
C CYS A 521 24.21 -4.93 15.50
N ALA A 522 23.78 -4.34 14.39
CA ALA A 522 24.64 -3.99 13.27
C ALA A 522 24.60 -2.50 12.91
N VAL A 523 25.68 -1.80 13.28
CA VAL A 523 25.92 -0.40 12.93
C VAL A 523 26.62 -0.29 11.58
N PHE A 524 26.05 0.53 10.70
CA PHE A 524 26.58 0.88 9.37
C PHE A 524 26.78 2.39 9.28
N CYS A 525 27.85 2.82 8.62
CA CYS A 525 28.14 4.22 8.33
C CYS A 525 28.17 4.46 6.82
N ALA A 526 27.46 5.48 6.37
CA ALA A 526 27.55 5.97 5.00
C ALA A 526 28.72 6.95 4.83
N ARG A 527 29.12 7.24 3.59
CA ARG A 527 30.22 8.18 3.31
C ARG A 527 29.79 9.64 3.42
N THR A 528 28.57 9.94 3.02
CA THR A 528 27.98 11.28 3.04
C THR A 528 26.63 11.28 3.76
N ALA A 529 26.16 12.45 4.19
CA ALA A 529 24.83 12.60 4.76
C ALA A 529 23.72 12.28 3.72
N GLU A 530 23.97 12.59 2.45
CA GLU A 530 23.09 12.24 1.32
C GLU A 530 22.98 10.72 1.16
N ASP A 531 24.10 9.99 1.21
CA ASP A 531 24.10 8.53 1.16
C ASP A 531 23.32 7.95 2.35
N LYS A 532 23.56 8.47 3.58
CA LYS A 532 22.79 8.05 4.76
C LYS A 532 21.30 8.30 4.55
N ALA A 533 20.93 9.48 4.05
CA ALA A 533 19.54 9.84 3.81
C ALA A 533 18.89 8.88 2.80
N ALA A 534 19.57 8.51 1.73
CA ALA A 534 19.07 7.53 0.76
C ALA A 534 18.87 6.13 1.37
N TRP A 535 19.83 5.64 2.15
CA TRP A 535 19.71 4.36 2.85
C TRP A 535 18.59 4.36 3.88
N MET A 536 18.52 5.41 4.71
CA MET A 536 17.47 5.58 5.71
C MET A 536 16.09 5.74 5.06
N ALA A 537 15.98 6.46 3.94
CA ALA A 537 14.72 6.58 3.21
C ALA A 537 14.18 5.21 2.78
N GLY A 538 15.02 4.36 2.18
CA GLY A 538 14.64 3.00 1.79
C GLY A 538 14.26 2.14 3.01
N LEU A 539 15.11 2.11 4.03
CA LEU A 539 14.90 1.30 5.24
C LEU A 539 13.65 1.73 6.03
N VAL A 540 13.48 3.02 6.28
CA VAL A 540 12.33 3.60 7.01
C VAL A 540 11.05 3.43 6.21
N THR A 541 11.07 3.64 4.89
CA THR A 541 9.89 3.36 4.03
C THR A 541 9.47 1.90 4.19
N LEU A 542 10.41 0.96 4.09
CA LEU A 542 10.09 -0.45 4.24
C LEU A 542 9.57 -0.83 5.62
N GLN A 543 10.01 -0.15 6.67
CA GLN A 543 9.57 -0.45 8.04
C GLN A 543 8.21 0.18 8.37
N TYR A 544 7.93 1.39 7.87
CA TYR A 544 6.79 2.19 8.32
C TYR A 544 5.75 2.51 7.23
N ARG A 545 5.90 2.02 5.99
CA ARG A 545 4.90 2.21 4.91
C ARG A 545 3.49 1.78 5.34
N SER A 546 3.34 0.59 5.91
CA SER A 546 2.03 0.11 6.37
C SER A 546 1.42 1.01 7.46
N THR A 547 2.24 1.51 8.38
CA THR A 547 1.81 2.48 9.41
C THR A 547 1.29 3.76 8.76
N LEU A 548 2.03 4.32 7.80
CA LEU A 548 1.64 5.54 7.09
C LEU A 548 0.37 5.34 6.26
N ASP A 549 0.25 4.22 5.54
CA ASP A 549 -0.94 3.85 4.77
C ASP A 549 -2.18 3.72 5.67
N ARG A 550 -2.03 3.08 6.84
CA ARG A 550 -3.13 2.93 7.80
C ARG A 550 -3.52 4.27 8.45
N MET A 551 -2.55 5.14 8.72
CA MET A 551 -2.84 6.51 9.17
C MET A 551 -3.66 7.26 8.12
N LEU A 552 -3.27 7.18 6.85
CA LEU A 552 -4.01 7.80 5.75
C LEU A 552 -5.43 7.23 5.63
N ASP A 553 -5.57 5.90 5.60
CA ASP A 553 -6.87 5.25 5.50
C ASP A 553 -7.81 5.66 6.66
N THR A 554 -7.27 5.85 7.86
CA THR A 554 -8.04 6.31 9.02
C THR A 554 -8.55 7.74 8.80
N VAL A 555 -7.71 8.62 8.27
CA VAL A 555 -8.09 10.02 7.98
C VAL A 555 -9.14 10.07 6.87
N LEU A 556 -8.94 9.35 5.76
CA LEU A 556 -9.89 9.30 4.64
C LEU A 556 -11.26 8.76 5.10
N GLN A 557 -11.27 7.70 5.91
CA GLN A 557 -12.51 7.16 6.46
C GLN A 557 -13.23 8.15 7.38
N HIS A 558 -12.50 8.95 8.16
CA HIS A 558 -13.09 9.99 8.98
C HIS A 558 -13.68 11.13 8.15
N GLU A 559 -13.01 11.56 7.07
CA GLU A 559 -13.51 12.58 6.15
C GLU A 559 -14.81 12.15 5.45
N GLU A 560 -14.87 10.90 4.98
CA GLU A 560 -16.07 10.30 4.38
C GLU A 560 -17.24 10.27 5.38
N GLN A 561 -16.98 9.93 6.64
CA GLN A 561 -18.00 9.93 7.70
C GLN A 561 -18.47 11.33 8.09
N ALA A 562 -17.59 12.33 8.02
CA ALA A 562 -17.93 13.72 8.33
C ALA A 562 -18.80 14.36 7.24
N HIS A 563 -18.66 13.91 5.99
CA HIS A 563 -19.40 14.42 4.83
C HIS A 563 -20.21 13.31 4.15
N PRO A 564 -21.21 12.71 4.84
CA PRO A 564 -22.02 11.67 4.23
C PRO A 564 -22.83 12.27 3.07
N LEU A 565 -22.82 11.60 1.92
CA LEU A 565 -23.69 11.93 0.80
C LEU A 565 -25.16 11.90 1.27
N ARG A 566 -25.81 13.06 1.26
CA ARG A 566 -27.23 13.19 1.61
C ARG A 566 -28.04 13.19 0.32
N LEU A 567 -28.79 12.12 0.11
CA LEU A 567 -29.74 12.06 -1.00
C LEU A 567 -30.86 13.10 -0.79
N PRO A 568 -31.34 13.75 -1.86
CA PRO A 568 -32.51 14.63 -1.78
C PRO A 568 -33.75 13.88 -1.28
N SER A 569 -34.75 14.61 -0.77
CA SER A 569 -36.03 14.00 -0.38
C SER A 569 -36.71 13.32 -1.58
N PRO A 570 -37.27 12.10 -1.43
CA PRO A 570 -38.03 11.43 -2.49
C PRO A 570 -39.23 12.24 -3.02
N GLU A 571 -39.76 13.17 -2.21
CA GLU A 571 -40.85 14.07 -2.62
C GLU A 571 -40.42 15.07 -3.71
N VAL A 572 -39.14 15.45 -3.70
CA VAL A 572 -38.56 16.44 -4.64
C VAL A 572 -37.77 15.74 -5.74
N TYR A 573 -37.20 14.57 -5.45
CA TYR A 573 -36.39 13.79 -6.39
C TYR A 573 -36.82 12.32 -6.37
N ARG A 574 -37.62 11.92 -7.35
CA ARG A 574 -38.25 10.59 -7.40
C ARG A 574 -37.25 9.42 -7.51
N PHE A 575 -36.03 9.66 -7.98
CA PHE A 575 -34.96 8.66 -8.04
C PHE A 575 -34.26 8.46 -6.67
N ALA A 576 -34.56 9.26 -5.64
CA ALA A 576 -34.06 9.04 -4.28
C ALA A 576 -34.88 8.03 -3.46
N VAL A 577 -35.97 7.48 -4.01
CA VAL A 577 -36.74 6.41 -3.35
C VAL A 577 -35.81 5.23 -3.11
N GLN A 578 -35.75 4.68 -1.89
CA GLN A 578 -34.87 3.55 -1.60
C GLN A 578 -35.27 2.29 -2.38
N ASP A 579 -34.29 1.46 -2.70
CA ASP A 579 -34.54 0.15 -3.31
C ASP A 579 -35.32 -0.77 -2.36
N SER A 580 -36.22 -1.55 -2.95
CA SER A 580 -36.98 -2.60 -2.27
C SER A 580 -37.37 -3.67 -3.28
N GLU A 581 -37.74 -4.86 -2.79
CA GLU A 581 -38.22 -5.96 -3.63
C GLU A 581 -39.46 -5.59 -4.47
N GLU A 582 -40.17 -4.52 -4.08
CA GLU A 582 -41.36 -4.02 -4.78
C GLU A 582 -41.01 -3.12 -5.98
N ASN A 583 -39.82 -2.51 -6.01
CA ASN A 583 -39.46 -1.48 -7.00
C ASN A 583 -38.27 -1.81 -7.89
N ILE A 584 -37.41 -2.77 -7.50
CA ILE A 584 -36.31 -3.29 -8.30
C ILE A 584 -35.97 -4.73 -7.87
N VAL A 585 -35.66 -5.58 -8.85
CA VAL A 585 -35.32 -6.99 -8.68
C VAL A 585 -34.04 -7.28 -9.44
N PHE A 586 -33.06 -7.85 -8.75
CA PHE A 586 -31.78 -8.24 -9.31
C PHE A 586 -31.74 -9.74 -9.68
N GLU A 587 -30.86 -10.11 -10.59
CA GLU A 587 -30.68 -11.49 -11.01
C GLU A 587 -29.62 -12.21 -10.15
N ASP A 588 -30.07 -13.08 -9.23
CA ASP A 588 -29.17 -13.81 -8.30
C ASP A 588 -28.32 -14.91 -8.98
N LYS A 589 -28.67 -15.33 -10.21
CA LYS A 589 -28.10 -16.52 -10.86
C LYS A 589 -27.08 -16.23 -11.96
N VAL A 590 -26.99 -14.98 -12.42
CA VAL A 590 -26.04 -14.56 -13.45
C VAL A 590 -25.09 -13.56 -12.79
N GLN A 591 -23.95 -14.05 -12.32
CA GLN A 591 -22.88 -13.17 -11.86
C GLN A 591 -22.33 -12.43 -13.07
N SER A 592 -22.40 -11.10 -13.07
CA SER A 592 -21.67 -10.30 -14.03
C SER A 592 -20.18 -10.50 -13.78
N LYS A 593 -19.39 -10.65 -14.86
CA LYS A 593 -17.91 -10.73 -14.75
C LYS A 593 -17.29 -9.44 -14.20
N THR A 594 -18.08 -8.36 -14.13
CA THR A 594 -17.70 -7.00 -13.75
C THR A 594 -18.16 -6.60 -12.34
N GLY A 595 -18.91 -7.43 -11.62
CA GLY A 595 -19.44 -7.10 -10.28
C GLY A 595 -20.62 -6.11 -10.28
N ILE A 596 -21.03 -5.60 -11.46
CA ILE A 596 -22.19 -4.72 -11.62
C ILE A 596 -23.50 -5.55 -11.44
N PRO A 597 -24.42 -5.14 -10.55
CA PRO A 597 -25.69 -5.85 -10.36
C PRO A 597 -26.54 -5.89 -11.65
N ILE A 598 -26.88 -7.09 -12.12
CA ILE A 598 -27.78 -7.26 -13.27
C ILE A 598 -29.22 -7.12 -12.81
N ILE A 599 -29.97 -6.24 -13.45
CA ILE A 599 -31.37 -5.98 -13.12
C ILE A 599 -32.25 -6.94 -13.92
N LYS A 600 -33.04 -7.74 -13.19
CA LYS A 600 -34.02 -8.65 -13.77
C LYS A 600 -35.33 -7.94 -14.11
N ALA A 601 -35.78 -7.05 -13.23
CA ALA A 601 -36.99 -6.26 -13.41
C ALA A 601 -36.95 -5.03 -12.50
N GLY A 602 -37.70 -3.98 -12.83
CA GLY A 602 -37.84 -2.82 -11.96
C GLY A 602 -38.89 -1.87 -12.48
N THR A 603 -39.28 -0.91 -11.63
CA THR A 603 -40.11 0.22 -12.08
C THR A 603 -39.32 1.07 -13.06
N VAL A 604 -40.02 1.76 -13.98
CA VAL A 604 -39.37 2.68 -14.95
C VAL A 604 -38.44 3.69 -14.25
N VAL A 605 -38.85 4.18 -13.07
CA VAL A 605 -38.03 5.11 -12.27
C VAL A 605 -36.70 4.46 -11.86
N LYS A 606 -36.74 3.23 -11.34
CA LYS A 606 -35.54 2.49 -10.92
C LYS A 606 -34.67 2.03 -12.08
N LEU A 607 -35.25 1.72 -13.24
CA LEU A 607 -34.48 1.41 -14.44
C LEU A 607 -33.71 2.62 -14.96
N ILE A 608 -34.35 3.80 -15.00
CA ILE A 608 -33.68 5.05 -15.40
C ILE A 608 -32.61 5.45 -14.38
N GLU A 609 -32.88 5.32 -13.08
CA GLU A 609 -31.87 5.55 -12.04
C GLU A 609 -30.62 4.70 -12.25
N ARG A 610 -30.79 3.43 -12.62
CA ARG A 610 -29.69 2.50 -12.84
C ARG A 610 -28.98 2.70 -14.18
N LEU A 611 -29.67 3.27 -15.17
CA LEU A 611 -29.07 3.71 -16.43
C LEU A 611 -28.10 4.89 -16.23
N THR A 612 -28.34 5.73 -15.23
CA THR A 612 -27.50 6.90 -14.89
C THR A 612 -26.99 6.82 -13.46
N TYR A 613 -26.55 5.63 -13.03
CA TYR A 613 -26.24 5.39 -11.62
C TYR A 613 -24.93 6.05 -11.20
N HIS A 614 -24.99 6.89 -10.18
CA HIS A 614 -23.84 7.68 -9.71
C HIS A 614 -22.65 6.86 -9.15
N MET A 615 -22.80 5.56 -8.91
CA MET A 615 -21.71 4.73 -8.36
C MET A 615 -20.95 3.91 -9.41
N TYR A 616 -21.56 3.66 -10.58
CA TYR A 616 -20.95 2.86 -11.65
C TYR A 616 -21.67 3.10 -12.99
N ALA A 617 -20.91 3.00 -14.08
CA ALA A 617 -21.41 3.06 -15.45
C ALA A 617 -21.59 1.64 -16.03
N ASP A 618 -22.76 1.36 -16.62
CA ASP A 618 -23.03 0.09 -17.30
C ASP A 618 -23.15 0.32 -18.82
N ILE A 619 -22.00 0.30 -19.51
CA ILE A 619 -21.93 0.46 -20.97
C ILE A 619 -22.54 -0.77 -21.69
N LEU A 620 -22.59 -1.95 -21.04
CA LEU A 620 -23.00 -3.20 -21.67
C LEU A 620 -24.53 -3.40 -21.73
N ASN A 621 -25.33 -2.69 -20.94
CA ASN A 621 -26.78 -2.90 -20.87
C ASN A 621 -27.64 -1.75 -21.41
N SER A 622 -27.04 -0.61 -21.77
CA SER A 622 -27.77 0.60 -22.20
C SER A 622 -28.52 0.42 -23.53
N LEU A 623 -28.20 -0.60 -24.34
CA LEU A 623 -28.86 -0.86 -25.63
C LEU A 623 -29.71 -2.14 -25.70
N VAL A 624 -29.57 -3.09 -24.77
CA VAL A 624 -30.27 -4.39 -24.87
C VAL A 624 -31.66 -4.38 -24.23
N SER A 625 -31.93 -3.49 -23.26
CA SER A 625 -33.24 -3.44 -22.58
C SER A 625 -34.28 -2.49 -23.19
N LEU A 626 -33.98 -1.83 -24.32
CA LEU A 626 -34.90 -0.91 -25.01
C LEU A 626 -35.43 -1.43 -26.36
N CYS A 627 -35.24 -2.71 -26.68
CA CYS A 627 -35.86 -3.38 -27.83
C CYS A 627 -36.82 -4.49 -27.40
#